data_AF-A0AAN8YK96-F1
#
_entry.id   AF-A0AAN8YK96-F1
#
_cell.length_a   1.000
_cell.length_b   1.000
_cell.length_c   1.000
_cell.angle_alpha   90.00
_cell.angle_beta   90.00
_cell.angle_gamma   90.00
#
_symmetry.space_group_name_H-M   'P 1'
#
loop_
_entity.id
_entity.type
_entity.pdbx_description
1 polymer ?
#
loop_
_entity_poly.entity_id
_entity_poly.type
_entity_poly.pdbx_seq_one_letter_code
_entity_poly.pdbx_strand_id
1 'polypeptide(L)' 'MKAVLYYTLRKTSDKLRTSRTIVSDADISNEYTFGVSGEPFAFSQCHNRVIVVEAYGLTGEISQLEKFIREHVKP' A
#
# COMPACT_ATOMS: atom_id res chain seq x y z
N MET A 1 2.66 14.22 -11.07
CA MET A 1 1.49 13.85 -10.23
C MET A 1 1.77 12.65 -9.32
N LYS A 2 2.46 11.59 -9.81
CA LYS A 2 2.96 10.43 -9.03
C LYS A 2 3.49 10.71 -7.61
N ALA A 3 4.43 11.64 -7.45
CA ALA A 3 5.07 11.90 -6.16
C ALA A 3 4.07 12.40 -5.08
N VAL A 4 3.10 13.21 -5.48
CA VAL A 4 2.07 13.75 -4.58
C VAL A 4 1.11 12.65 -4.13
N LEU A 5 0.68 11.78 -5.06
CA LEU A 5 -0.18 10.65 -4.73
C LEU A 5 0.54 9.67 -3.80
N TYR A 6 1.79 9.31 -4.12
CA TYR A 6 2.61 8.43 -3.29
C TYR A 6 2.79 8.99 -1.87
N TYR A 7 3.14 10.27 -1.76
CA TYR A 7 3.28 10.94 -0.48
C TYR A 7 1.98 10.95 0.33
N THR A 8 0.86 11.27 -0.31
CA THR A 8 -0.45 11.34 0.35
C THR A 8 -0.87 9.97 0.87
N LEU A 9 -0.76 8.91 0.04
CA LEU A 9 -1.12 7.55 0.44
C LEU A 9 -0.24 7.01 1.57
N ARG A 10 1.06 7.34 1.54
CA ARG A 10 1.98 7.00 2.65
C ARG A 10 1.56 7.68 3.94
N LYS A 11 1.30 9.00 3.88
CA LYS A 11 0.91 9.81 5.03
C LYS A 11 -0.44 9.39 5.62
N THR A 12 -1.42 9.03 4.79
CA THR A 12 -2.71 8.53 5.28
C THR A 12 -2.60 7.14 5.88
N SER A 13 -1.75 6.27 5.32
CA SER A 13 -1.45 4.95 5.89
C SER A 13 -0.80 5.05 7.27
N ASP A 14 0.16 5.96 7.45
CA ASP A 14 0.76 6.24 8.75
C ASP A 14 -0.28 6.70 9.79
N LYS A 15 -1.17 7.61 9.39
CA LYS A 15 -2.25 8.07 10.28
C LYS A 15 -3.19 6.93 10.69
N LEU A 16 -3.58 6.07 9.75
CA LEU A 16 -4.45 4.92 10.01
C LEU A 16 -3.81 3.94 10.99
N ARG A 17 -2.50 3.66 10.82
CA ARG A 17 -1.71 2.83 11.73
C ARG A 17 -1.74 3.38 13.15
N THR A 18 -1.45 4.67 13.32
CA THR A 18 -1.50 5.32 14.63
C THR A 18 -2.90 5.30 15.23
N SER A 19 -3.95 5.56 14.46
CA SER A 19 -5.33 5.56 14.98
C SER A 19 -5.83 4.19 15.41
N ARG A 20 -5.41 3.12 14.71
CA ARG A 20 -5.84 1.74 15.04
C ARG A 20 -5.15 1.24 16.32
N THR A 21 -3.90 1.62 16.53
CA THR A 21 -3.15 1.31 17.76
C THR A 21 -3.79 1.95 19.00
N ILE A 22 -4.64 2.98 18.84
CA ILE A 22 -5.30 3.70 19.95
C ILE A 22 -6.66 3.07 20.31
N VAL A 23 -7.25 2.23 19.44
CA VAL A 23 -8.59 1.65 19.64
C VAL A 23 -8.50 0.14 19.82
N SER A 24 -8.56 -0.30 21.10
CA SER A 24 -8.87 -1.66 21.60
C SER A 24 -7.71 -2.63 21.84
N ASP A 25 -7.27 -2.74 23.11
CA ASP A 25 -6.50 -3.87 23.67
C ASP A 25 -7.31 -5.18 23.75
N ALA A 26 -8.63 -5.13 23.52
CA ALA A 26 -9.55 -6.22 23.84
C ALA A 26 -9.85 -7.19 22.67
N ASP A 27 -9.36 -6.94 21.45
CA ASP A 27 -9.74 -7.71 20.25
C ASP A 27 -8.54 -8.07 19.34
N ILE A 28 -7.34 -8.16 19.89
CA ILE A 28 -6.09 -8.36 19.16
C ILE A 28 -5.63 -9.82 19.26
N SER A 29 -6.33 -10.75 18.59
CA SER A 29 -5.82 -12.14 18.46
C SER A 29 -5.02 -12.36 17.17
N ASN A 30 -5.16 -11.48 16.17
CA ASN A 30 -4.55 -11.62 14.83
C ASN A 30 -4.01 -10.28 14.30
N GLU A 31 -3.17 -9.58 15.06
CA GLU A 31 -2.60 -8.31 14.63
C GLU A 31 -1.59 -8.50 13.48
N TYR A 32 -2.02 -8.23 12.25
CA TYR A 32 -1.08 -7.94 11.17
C TYR A 32 -0.59 -6.51 11.35
N THR A 33 0.59 -6.36 11.94
CA THR A 33 1.27 -5.06 12.06
C THR A 33 1.56 -4.51 10.67
N PHE A 34 1.00 -3.35 10.37
CA PHE A 34 1.17 -2.68 9.09
C PHE A 34 2.42 -1.80 9.12
N GLY A 35 3.44 -2.13 8.33
CA GLY A 35 4.73 -1.44 8.35
C GLY A 35 5.63 -1.84 9.53
N VAL A 36 6.64 -1.02 9.83
CA VAL A 36 7.59 -1.24 10.96
C VAL A 36 7.32 -0.24 12.07
N SER A 37 7.19 -0.71 13.31
CA SER A 37 6.97 0.16 14.48
C SER A 37 8.18 1.07 14.71
N GLY A 38 7.95 2.33 15.06
CA GLY A 38 8.99 3.35 15.28
C GLY A 38 9.51 4.03 14.01
N GLU A 39 9.24 3.49 12.83
CA GLU A 39 9.68 4.06 11.55
C GLU A 39 8.53 4.77 10.80
N PRO A 40 8.84 5.75 9.93
CA PRO A 40 7.87 6.25 8.96
C PRO A 40 7.37 5.11 8.07
N PHE A 41 6.07 5.08 7.76
CA PHE A 41 5.53 4.04 6.90
C PHE A 41 6.14 4.13 5.50
N ALA A 42 6.48 2.99 4.93
CA ALA A 42 6.83 2.86 3.53
C ALA A 42 6.20 1.59 2.96
N PHE A 43 5.76 1.65 1.70
CA PHE A 43 5.18 0.48 1.03
C PHE A 43 6.17 -0.69 0.88
N SER A 44 7.47 -0.43 0.97
CA SER A 44 8.50 -1.48 1.05
C SER A 44 8.44 -2.32 2.33
N GLN A 45 7.74 -1.84 3.36
CA GLN A 45 7.52 -2.56 4.62
C GLN A 45 6.29 -3.47 4.54
N CYS A 46 5.53 -3.44 3.45
CA CYS A 46 4.40 -4.36 3.24
C CYS A 46 4.91 -5.75 2.84
N HIS A 47 4.28 -6.81 3.38
CA HIS A 47 4.52 -8.18 2.94
C HIS A 47 4.15 -8.38 1.45
N ASN A 48 3.11 -7.68 1.01
CA ASN A 48 2.70 -7.68 -0.39
C ASN A 48 3.58 -6.76 -1.22
N ARG A 49 3.92 -7.19 -2.43
CA ARG A 49 4.58 -6.33 -3.41
C ARG A 49 3.62 -5.23 -3.85
N VAL A 50 4.01 -3.98 -3.59
CA VAL A 50 3.26 -2.79 -4.01
C VAL A 50 4.05 -2.02 -5.05
N ILE A 51 3.40 -1.64 -6.15
CA ILE A 51 3.95 -0.75 -7.17
C ILE A 51 3.05 0.46 -7.35
N VAL A 52 3.63 1.60 -7.72
CA VAL A 52 2.88 2.81 -8.08
C VAL A 52 3.27 3.22 -9.49
N VAL A 53 2.34 3.07 -10.42
CA VAL A 53 2.52 3.36 -11.84
C VAL A 53 1.42 4.32 -12.30
N GLU A 54 1.69 5.05 -13.38
CA GLU A 54 0.64 5.82 -14.08
C GLU A 54 0.02 4.90 -15.14
N ALA A 55 -1.28 5.04 -15.33
CA ALA A 55 -2.03 4.31 -16.33
C ALA A 55 -3.14 5.21 -16.85
N TYR A 56 -3.47 5.09 -18.14
CA TYR A 56 -4.49 5.90 -18.79
C TYR A 56 -5.48 5.00 -19.51
N GLY A 57 -6.69 4.90 -18.95
CA GLY A 57 -7.75 4.07 -19.54
C GLY A 57 -8.25 4.60 -20.89
N LEU A 58 -8.21 5.92 -21.10
CA LEU A 58 -8.70 6.54 -22.33
C LEU A 58 -7.77 6.30 -23.52
N THR A 59 -6.45 6.42 -23.31
CA THR A 59 -5.42 6.21 -24.35
C THR A 59 -4.97 4.75 -24.45
N GLY A 60 -5.40 3.89 -23.51
CA GLY A 60 -5.00 2.49 -23.45
C GLY A 60 -3.58 2.28 -22.92
N GLU A 61 -2.94 3.30 -22.35
CA GLU A 61 -1.60 3.17 -21.75
C GLU A 61 -1.69 2.45 -20.39
N ILE A 62 -1.85 1.13 -20.44
CA ILE A 62 -2.04 0.25 -19.26
C ILE A 62 -1.04 -0.91 -19.20
N SER A 63 -0.05 -0.97 -20.10
CA SER A 63 0.83 -2.14 -20.26
C SER A 63 1.61 -2.52 -18.98
N GLN A 64 1.97 -1.55 -18.14
CA GLN A 64 2.63 -1.82 -16.86
C GLN A 64 1.72 -2.55 -15.86
N LEU A 65 0.42 -2.19 -15.84
CA LEU A 65 -0.58 -2.85 -15.03
C LEU A 65 -0.82 -4.29 -15.53
N GLU A 66 -0.99 -4.47 -16.84
CA GLU A 66 -1.21 -5.79 -17.43
C GLU A 66 -0.04 -6.74 -17.16
N LYS A 67 1.20 -6.26 -17.34
CA LYS A 67 2.41 -7.04 -17.05
C LYS A 67 2.44 -7.45 -15.58
N PHE A 68 2.18 -6.52 -14.68
CA PHE A 68 2.16 -6.81 -13.24
C PHE A 68 1.12 -7.89 -12.89
N ILE A 69 -0.10 -7.82 -13.43
CA ILE A 69 -1.14 -8.82 -13.18
C ILE A 69 -0.72 -10.19 -13.70
N ARG A 70 -0.24 -10.27 -14.95
CA ARG A 70 0.17 -11.54 -15.59
C ARG A 70 1.32 -12.23 -14.85
N GLU A 71 2.23 -11.48 -14.24
CA GLU A 71 3.33 -12.04 -13.44
C GLU A 71 2.85 -12.68 -12.13
N HIS A 72 1.70 -12.28 -11.58
CA HIS A 72 1.25 -12.66 -10.23
C HIS A 72 -0.05 -13.46 -10.19
N VAL A 73 -0.71 -13.65 -11.33
CA VAL A 73 -1.88 -14.52 -11.47
C VAL A 73 -1.44 -15.87 -12.03
N LYS A 74 -1.79 -16.96 -11.35
CA LYS A 74 -1.57 -18.33 -11.84
C LYS A 74 -2.48 -18.61 -13.05
N PRO A 75 -2.08 -19.49 -13.98
CA PRO A 75 -2.92 -19.88 -15.11
C PRO A 75 -4.32 -20.33 -14.70
#